data_AF-A0A815EKV8-F1
#
_entry.id   AF-A0A815EKV8-F1
#
_cell.length_a   1.000
_cell.length_b   1.000
_cell.length_c   1.000
_cell.angle_alpha   90.00
_cell.angle_beta   90.00
_cell.angle_gamma   90.00
#
_symmetry.space_group_name_H-M   'P 1'
#
loop_
_entity.id
_entity.type
_entity.pdbx_description
1 polymer ?
#
loop_
_entity_poly.entity_id
_entity_poly.type
_entity_poly.pdbx_seq_one_letter_code
_entity_poly.pdbx_strand_id
1 'polypeptide(L)'
;MTIMPCLYLLIIIIVLDKTNGIQKAFYSSKTPYKLPLLTLNLPLPPAGFESVCVQILARHGCRALEGRKYDKLTMTLWTQAKQEEVLTEYGRKLGENLQEFIAINDKLGDSSNRIQVVTSGKSRTIASLNTFIEGLPSTLTSLIDYEPANQILLYFHDNNKYETYYRKDRQLKNKIRSIEMQLYSKQMARNLLERLYNVSFVDRLANRYNTIIDSELGKSIKNEVDAVRMFHGLYLTGSNLRVEGVESLLEKYFLSDESAWFAYLQDAKDYYEKGPAFLNRTITYDMAQILLDDFFLHSTQCSQIDLKYFLRAHFAHGETIIPFAALLQIPILSDKSTPFNDTYTYNNNRWRGELVSPMAANIQWEIYQHYNYGKHQQILIRMLYNEYPIPFKSECKQYNRINNFFYTIDELKRCCNIIDD
;
A
#
# COMPACT_ATOMS: atom_id res chain seq x y z
N MET A 1 -5.23 46.84 43.85
CA MET A 1 -4.19 46.91 42.79
C MET A 1 -3.36 45.63 42.87
N THR A 2 -3.94 44.51 42.42
CA THR A 2 -3.95 43.98 41.03
C THR A 2 -2.68 43.19 40.72
N ILE A 3 -2.66 41.97 41.27
CA ILE A 3 -1.85 40.85 40.81
C ILE A 3 -2.51 40.36 39.50
N MET A 4 -2.05 40.89 38.37
CA MET A 4 -2.34 40.39 37.02
C MET A 4 -1.01 40.43 36.25
N PRO A 5 -0.29 39.29 36.17
CA PRO A 5 -0.01 38.76 34.83
C PRO A 5 0.08 37.22 34.73
N CYS A 6 -0.25 36.43 35.77
CA CYS A 6 -0.20 34.96 35.67
C CYS A 6 -1.47 34.31 35.11
N LEU A 7 -2.60 35.03 35.05
CA LEU A 7 -3.86 34.47 34.53
C LEU A 7 -3.98 34.56 33.00
N TYR A 8 -3.24 35.46 32.34
CA TYR A 8 -3.26 35.61 30.88
C TYR A 8 -2.42 34.56 30.16
N LEU A 9 -1.36 34.04 30.78
CA LEU A 9 -0.56 32.95 30.19
C LEU A 9 -1.30 31.60 30.26
N LEU A 10 -2.12 31.38 31.29
CA LEU A 10 -2.94 30.16 31.41
C LEU A 10 -4.13 30.16 30.43
N ILE A 11 -4.71 31.33 30.13
CA ILE A 11 -5.81 31.44 29.15
C ILE A 11 -5.29 31.31 27.71
N ILE A 12 -4.07 31.76 27.40
CA ILE A 12 -3.50 31.56 26.05
C ILE A 12 -3.13 30.11 25.80
N ILE A 13 -2.66 29.36 26.82
CA ILE A 13 -2.42 27.92 26.68
C ILE A 13 -3.73 27.14 26.54
N ILE A 14 -4.80 27.53 27.25
CA ILE A 14 -6.13 26.88 27.12
C ILE A 14 -6.88 27.28 25.84
N VAL A 15 -6.57 28.45 25.26
CA VAL A 15 -7.18 28.92 24.00
C VAL A 15 -6.39 28.45 22.77
N LEU A 16 -5.07 28.22 22.86
CA LEU A 16 -4.29 27.61 21.78
C LEU A 16 -4.42 26.08 21.71
N ASP A 17 -4.81 25.42 22.81
CA ASP A 17 -5.14 23.99 22.79
C ASP A 17 -6.55 23.70 22.21
N LYS A 18 -7.33 24.75 21.91
CA LYS A 18 -8.65 24.65 21.24
C LYS A 18 -8.63 25.04 19.76
N THR A 19 -7.51 25.47 19.21
CA THR A 19 -7.37 25.81 17.78
C THR A 19 -6.16 25.11 17.17
N ASN A 20 -6.19 23.78 17.23
CA ASN A 20 -5.71 22.83 16.22
C ASN A 20 -5.75 21.45 16.86
N GLY A 21 -6.96 20.99 17.17
CA GLY A 21 -7.19 19.55 17.16
C GLY A 21 -6.88 19.10 15.74
N ILE A 22 -5.68 18.60 15.50
CA ILE A 22 -5.42 17.74 14.34
C ILE A 22 -6.38 16.58 14.56
N GLN A 23 -7.55 16.69 13.93
CA GLN A 23 -8.56 15.66 13.93
C GLN A 23 -7.82 14.42 13.41
N LYS A 24 -7.66 13.40 14.25
CA LYS A 24 -7.02 12.16 13.82
C LYS A 24 -7.91 11.59 12.71
N ALA A 25 -7.46 11.70 11.48
CA ALA A 25 -8.24 11.37 10.30
C ALA A 25 -8.01 9.89 9.93
N PHE A 26 -9.11 9.15 9.80
CA PHE A 26 -9.09 7.70 9.58
C PHE A 26 -9.56 7.41 8.15
N TYR A 27 -8.63 7.05 7.26
CA TYR A 27 -8.94 6.95 5.82
C TYR A 27 -9.01 5.52 5.26
N SER A 28 -8.92 4.47 6.09
CA SER A 28 -9.01 3.06 5.64
C SER A 28 -8.05 2.79 4.45
N SER A 29 -8.41 1.91 3.51
CA SER A 29 -7.65 1.62 2.28
C SER A 29 -7.58 2.79 1.29
N LYS A 30 -8.01 3.99 1.68
CA LYS A 30 -7.92 5.24 0.92
C LYS A 30 -6.95 6.23 1.56
N THR A 31 -6.18 5.78 2.54
CA THR A 31 -5.09 6.57 3.13
C THR A 31 -4.05 6.94 2.07
N PRO A 32 -3.69 8.22 1.92
CA PRO A 32 -2.58 8.62 1.05
C PRO A 32 -1.27 7.93 1.46
N TYR A 33 -0.42 7.61 0.48
CA TYR A 33 0.87 7.00 0.75
C TYR A 33 1.74 7.91 1.61
N LYS A 34 2.33 7.36 2.68
CA LYS A 34 3.32 8.07 3.49
C LYS A 34 4.71 7.66 3.04
N LEU A 35 5.42 8.59 2.38
CA LEU A 35 6.85 8.46 2.12
C LEU A 35 7.59 8.23 3.45
N PRO A 36 8.55 7.29 3.52
CA PRO A 36 9.40 7.14 4.70
C PRO A 36 10.13 8.45 5.01
N LEU A 37 9.96 8.97 6.24
CA LEU A 37 10.68 10.16 6.71
C LEU A 37 12.13 9.78 7.03
N LEU A 38 13.06 10.08 6.12
CA LEU A 38 14.53 10.00 6.23
C LEU A 38 15.17 8.64 6.56
N THR A 39 16.19 8.29 5.75
CA THR A 39 17.18 7.20 5.91
C THR A 39 16.68 5.97 6.66
N LEU A 40 15.99 5.08 5.95
CA LEU A 40 15.86 3.71 6.40
C LEU A 40 17.27 3.12 6.52
N ASN A 41 17.74 2.88 7.75
CA ASN A 41 18.90 2.02 8.01
C ASN A 41 18.49 0.57 7.73
N LEU A 42 18.33 0.23 6.45
CA LEU A 42 18.10 -1.14 6.00
C LEU A 42 19.30 -2.00 6.41
N PRO A 43 19.10 -3.16 7.06
CA PRO A 43 20.20 -4.07 7.34
C PRO A 43 20.92 -4.43 6.03
N LEU A 44 22.24 -4.26 5.99
CA LEU A 44 23.03 -4.66 4.83
C LEU A 44 22.85 -6.16 4.54
N PRO A 45 22.96 -6.60 3.27
CA PRO A 45 23.01 -8.02 2.97
C PRO A 45 24.16 -8.70 3.74
N PRO A 46 24.03 -9.99 4.09
CA PRO A 46 25.12 -10.74 4.69
C PRO A 46 26.39 -10.68 3.84
N ALA A 47 27.56 -10.77 4.47
CA ALA A 47 28.84 -10.73 3.76
C ALA A 47 28.88 -11.78 2.63
N GLY A 48 29.37 -11.35 1.46
CA GLY A 48 29.45 -12.19 0.26
C GLY A 48 28.18 -12.17 -0.60
N PHE A 49 27.09 -11.53 -0.17
CA PHE A 49 25.88 -11.36 -0.98
C PHE A 49 25.77 -9.97 -1.60
N GLU A 50 25.41 -9.93 -2.88
CA GLU A 50 25.16 -8.71 -3.65
C GLU A 50 23.74 -8.71 -4.23
N SER A 51 23.14 -7.52 -4.38
CA SER A 51 21.80 -7.39 -4.97
C SER A 51 21.88 -7.66 -6.47
N VAL A 52 21.03 -8.57 -6.97
CA VAL A 52 21.02 -8.96 -8.40
C VAL A 52 19.73 -8.55 -9.11
N CYS A 53 18.60 -8.53 -8.39
CA CYS A 53 17.31 -8.13 -8.95
C CYS A 53 16.40 -7.51 -7.91
N VAL A 54 15.40 -6.78 -8.41
CA VAL A 54 14.25 -6.32 -7.64
C VAL A 54 12.96 -6.69 -8.38
N GLN A 55 11.93 -7.06 -7.65
CA GLN A 55 10.57 -7.11 -8.18
C GLN A 55 9.60 -6.40 -7.25
N ILE A 56 8.61 -5.72 -7.85
CA ILE A 56 7.64 -4.92 -7.12
C ILE A 56 6.24 -5.15 -7.66
N LEU A 57 5.29 -5.29 -6.74
CA LEU A 57 3.85 -5.18 -6.98
C LEU A 57 3.37 -3.89 -6.34
N ALA A 58 2.78 -2.99 -7.12
CA ALA A 58 2.25 -1.71 -6.65
C ALA A 58 0.76 -1.56 -6.99
N ARG A 59 -0.03 -1.11 -6.02
CA ARG A 59 -1.37 -0.57 -6.25
C ARG A 59 -1.25 0.79 -6.94
N HIS A 60 -2.25 1.14 -7.75
CA HIS A 60 -2.34 2.51 -8.27
C HIS A 60 -2.31 3.59 -7.17
N GLY A 61 -1.67 4.74 -7.45
CA GLY A 61 -1.48 5.85 -6.51
C GLY A 61 -2.60 6.91 -6.50
N CYS A 62 -2.38 7.97 -5.71
CA CYS A 62 -3.09 9.27 -5.82
C CYS A 62 -2.44 10.15 -6.90
N ARG A 63 -3.15 11.17 -7.41
CA ARG A 63 -2.67 12.01 -8.52
C ARG A 63 -1.87 13.22 -8.04
N ALA A 64 -0.73 13.45 -8.70
CA ALA A 64 -0.17 14.67 -9.31
C ALA A 64 1.37 14.56 -9.35
N LEU A 65 1.97 14.95 -10.47
CA LEU A 65 3.38 14.82 -10.88
C LEU A 65 4.20 16.07 -10.53
N GLU A 66 5.53 15.93 -10.34
CA GLU A 66 6.55 16.75 -11.02
C GLU A 66 8.02 16.33 -10.74
N GLY A 67 8.68 15.79 -11.78
CA GLY A 67 10.02 16.14 -12.28
C GLY A 67 11.29 15.97 -11.43
N ARG A 68 12.31 15.31 -11.99
CA ARG A 68 13.73 15.48 -11.60
C ARG A 68 14.55 16.20 -12.68
N LYS A 69 15.25 17.23 -12.22
CA LYS A 69 16.13 18.14 -12.97
C LYS A 69 17.58 18.11 -12.42
N TYR A 70 17.82 17.44 -11.29
CA TYR A 70 18.86 17.84 -10.34
C TYR A 70 20.21 17.13 -10.47
N ASP A 71 20.27 15.85 -10.88
CA ASP A 71 21.52 15.08 -10.94
C ASP A 71 22.46 15.54 -12.06
N LYS A 72 21.97 15.62 -13.30
CA LYS A 72 22.73 16.18 -14.43
C LYS A 72 23.08 17.64 -14.20
N LEU A 73 22.15 18.47 -13.69
CA LEU A 73 22.45 19.87 -13.39
C LEU A 73 23.47 20.04 -12.26
N THR A 74 23.46 19.17 -11.25
CA THR A 74 24.47 19.21 -10.17
C THR A 74 25.83 18.79 -10.70
N MET A 75 25.91 17.81 -11.61
CA MET A 75 27.17 17.43 -12.25
C MET A 75 27.68 18.51 -13.23
N THR A 76 26.79 19.15 -13.99
CA THR A 76 27.13 20.29 -14.85
C THR A 76 27.61 21.48 -14.03
N LEU A 77 26.92 21.83 -12.94
CA LEU A 77 27.32 22.89 -12.02
C LEU A 77 28.67 22.58 -11.34
N TRP A 78 28.86 21.34 -10.90
CA TRP A 78 30.13 20.91 -10.31
C TRP A 78 31.27 20.97 -11.31
N THR A 79 31.04 20.54 -12.56
CA THR A 79 32.03 20.58 -13.65
C THR A 79 32.42 22.02 -13.97
N GLN A 80 31.45 22.95 -14.00
CA GLN A 80 31.71 24.37 -14.17
C GLN A 80 32.52 24.95 -13.00
N ALA A 81 32.13 24.66 -11.76
CA ALA A 81 32.86 25.10 -10.56
C ALA A 81 34.29 24.51 -10.48
N LYS A 82 34.51 23.31 -11.05
CA LYS A 82 35.84 22.71 -11.20
C LYS A 82 36.67 23.46 -12.23
N GLN A 83 36.10 23.83 -13.38
CA GLN A 83 36.78 24.57 -14.45
C GLN A 83 37.16 25.99 -14.00
N GLU A 84 36.35 26.60 -13.15
CA GLU A 84 36.60 27.92 -12.57
C GLU A 84 37.54 27.87 -11.34
N GLU A 85 38.02 26.68 -10.95
CA GLU A 85 38.90 26.47 -9.79
C GLU A 85 38.34 26.94 -8.44
N VAL A 86 37.01 27.08 -8.33
CA VAL A 86 36.31 27.59 -7.12
C VAL A 86 35.84 26.48 -6.17
N LEU A 87 36.22 25.22 -6.40
CA LEU A 87 35.82 24.11 -5.54
C LEU A 87 36.54 24.13 -4.19
N THR A 88 35.75 24.10 -3.11
CA THR A 88 36.24 23.78 -1.76
C THR A 88 36.59 22.30 -1.63
N GLU A 89 37.28 21.91 -0.55
CA GLU A 89 37.60 20.51 -0.25
C GLU A 89 36.35 19.62 -0.19
N TYR A 90 35.27 20.11 0.45
CA TYR A 90 33.98 19.43 0.48
C TYR A 90 33.34 19.33 -0.92
N GLY A 91 33.48 20.39 -1.74
CA GLY A 91 33.04 20.40 -3.13
C GLY A 91 33.75 19.35 -4.00
N ARG A 92 35.05 19.11 -3.79
CA ARG A 92 35.77 18.04 -4.51
C ARG A 92 35.24 16.64 -4.16
N LYS A 93 34.99 16.39 -2.87
CA LYS A 93 34.45 15.11 -2.39
C LYS A 93 33.03 14.82 -2.87
N LEU A 94 32.19 15.87 -3.01
CA LEU A 94 30.90 15.75 -3.69
C LEU A 94 31.05 15.26 -5.13
N GLY A 95 32.07 15.73 -5.85
CA GLY A 95 32.36 15.30 -7.22
C GLY A 95 32.73 13.83 -7.35
N GLU A 96 33.56 13.32 -6.45
CA GLU A 96 33.93 11.89 -6.38
C GLU A 96 32.68 11.02 -6.14
N ASN A 97 31.84 11.41 -5.18
CA ASN A 97 30.59 10.71 -4.89
C ASN A 97 29.59 10.79 -6.05
N LEU A 98 29.50 11.93 -6.75
CA LEU A 98 28.64 12.09 -7.92
C LEU A 98 29.13 11.24 -9.10
N GLN A 99 30.44 11.17 -9.31
CA GLN A 99 31.05 10.32 -10.34
C GLN A 99 30.85 8.84 -10.04
N GLU A 100 31.00 8.41 -8.78
CA GLU A 100 30.73 7.03 -8.37
C GLU A 100 29.24 6.69 -8.52
N PHE A 101 28.34 7.59 -8.14
CA PHE A 101 26.90 7.44 -8.34
C PHE A 101 26.52 7.34 -9.83
N ILE A 102 27.14 8.16 -10.69
CA ILE A 102 26.95 8.12 -12.14
C ILE A 102 27.54 6.83 -12.73
N ALA A 103 28.75 6.41 -12.31
CA ALA A 103 29.39 5.19 -12.79
C ALA A 103 28.63 3.91 -12.39
N ILE A 104 27.97 3.91 -11.22
CA ILE A 104 27.04 2.84 -10.82
C ILE A 104 25.81 2.84 -11.73
N ASN A 105 25.24 4.01 -12.04
CA ASN A 105 24.13 4.13 -12.99
C ASN A 105 24.52 3.72 -14.42
N ASP A 106 25.74 4.02 -14.86
CA ASP A 106 26.27 3.65 -16.18
C ASP A 106 26.54 2.14 -16.26
N LYS A 107 27.07 1.52 -15.18
CA LYS A 107 27.19 0.05 -15.08
C LYS A 107 25.85 -0.68 -15.13
N LEU A 108 24.79 -0.08 -14.58
CA LEU A 108 23.42 -0.61 -14.73
C LEU A 108 22.90 -0.43 -16.18
N GLY A 109 23.37 0.61 -16.88
CA GLY A 109 23.06 0.91 -18.28
C GLY A 109 23.79 0.06 -19.33
N ASP A 110 24.96 -0.51 -18.99
CA ASP A 110 25.81 -1.29 -19.91
C ASP A 110 25.50 -2.81 -19.91
N SER A 111 24.51 -3.25 -19.13
CA SER A 111 24.05 -4.64 -19.11
C SER A 111 22.97 -4.89 -20.17
N SER A 112 22.94 -6.09 -20.75
CA SER A 112 21.81 -6.57 -21.59
C SER A 112 20.48 -6.70 -20.82
N ASN A 113 20.50 -6.39 -19.52
CA ASN A 113 19.41 -6.65 -18.60
C ASN A 113 18.43 -5.47 -18.63
N ARG A 114 17.15 -5.77 -18.72
CA ARG A 114 16.07 -4.83 -19.02
C ARG A 114 15.16 -4.64 -17.81
N ILE A 115 14.27 -3.67 -17.88
CA ILE A 115 13.22 -3.44 -16.89
C ILE A 115 11.91 -3.93 -17.49
N GLN A 116 11.28 -4.95 -16.91
CA GLN A 116 9.97 -5.38 -17.34
C GLN A 116 8.88 -4.60 -16.61
N VAL A 117 7.89 -4.10 -17.34
CA VAL A 117 6.71 -3.46 -16.75
C VAL A 117 5.43 -4.16 -17.21
N VAL A 118 4.55 -4.46 -16.26
CA VAL A 118 3.29 -5.16 -16.51
C VAL A 118 2.16 -4.44 -15.79
N THR A 119 0.99 -4.33 -16.42
CA THR A 119 -0.20 -3.76 -15.78
C THR A 119 -1.39 -4.70 -15.89
N SER A 120 -2.39 -4.50 -15.05
CA SER A 120 -3.69 -5.17 -15.20
C SER A 120 -4.49 -4.71 -16.44
N GLY A 121 -4.00 -3.73 -17.21
CA GLY A 121 -4.71 -3.12 -18.35
C GLY A 121 -5.84 -2.14 -18.00
N LYS A 122 -6.02 -1.76 -16.72
CA LYS A 122 -7.02 -0.75 -16.35
C LYS A 122 -6.37 0.65 -16.45
N SER A 123 -7.11 1.65 -16.91
CA SER A 123 -6.58 3.01 -17.13
C SER A 123 -5.80 3.59 -15.94
N ARG A 124 -6.28 3.35 -14.71
CA ARG A 124 -5.61 3.79 -13.47
C ARG A 124 -4.27 3.10 -13.19
N THR A 125 -4.10 1.85 -13.61
CA THR A 125 -2.83 1.12 -13.44
C THR A 125 -1.82 1.53 -14.50
N ILE A 126 -2.28 1.75 -15.73
CA ILE A 126 -1.47 2.33 -16.82
C ILE A 126 -0.98 3.73 -16.45
N ALA A 127 -1.85 4.59 -15.91
CA ALA A 127 -1.46 5.93 -15.47
C ALA A 127 -0.39 5.90 -14.36
N SER A 128 -0.52 4.96 -13.41
CA SER A 128 0.47 4.78 -12.33
C SER A 128 1.81 4.27 -12.86
N LEU A 129 1.80 3.35 -13.84
CA LEU A 129 3.00 2.93 -14.55
C LEU A 129 3.70 4.14 -15.21
N ASN A 130 2.95 4.98 -15.94
CA ASN A 130 3.54 6.15 -16.58
C ASN A 130 4.19 7.10 -15.57
N THR A 131 3.52 7.35 -14.43
CA THR A 131 4.08 8.18 -13.35
C THR A 131 5.37 7.56 -12.76
N PHE A 132 5.40 6.24 -12.59
CA PHE A 132 6.61 5.55 -12.13
C PHE A 132 7.77 5.73 -13.12
N ILE A 133 7.50 5.55 -14.42
CA ILE A 133 8.50 5.72 -15.49
C ILE A 133 9.01 7.16 -15.54
N GLU A 134 8.13 8.15 -15.40
CA GLU A 134 8.51 9.58 -15.34
C GLU A 134 9.41 9.91 -14.14
N GLY A 135 9.36 9.10 -13.08
CA GLY A 135 10.25 9.20 -11.92
C GLY A 135 11.62 8.54 -12.10
N LEU A 136 11.80 7.68 -13.11
CA LEU A 136 13.06 6.98 -13.36
C LEU A 136 14.12 7.91 -13.99
N PRO A 137 15.42 7.68 -13.74
CA PRO A 137 16.49 8.30 -14.50
C PRO A 137 16.33 8.06 -16.00
N SER A 138 16.59 9.08 -16.83
CA SER A 138 16.45 8.98 -18.30
C SER A 138 17.32 7.88 -18.93
N THR A 139 18.40 7.47 -18.24
CA THR A 139 19.27 6.36 -18.68
C THR A 139 18.59 5.00 -18.57
N LEU A 140 17.62 4.83 -17.66
CA LEU A 140 16.90 3.58 -17.47
C LEU A 140 15.67 3.47 -18.37
N THR A 141 15.12 4.58 -18.86
CA THR A 141 13.89 4.55 -19.68
C THR A 141 14.05 3.79 -20.99
N SER A 142 15.26 3.75 -21.58
CA SER A 142 15.56 2.96 -22.78
C SER A 142 15.67 1.45 -22.53
N LEU A 143 15.77 1.04 -21.27
CA LEU A 143 15.86 -0.37 -20.88
C LEU A 143 14.47 -0.99 -20.62
N ILE A 144 13.38 -0.23 -20.76
CA ILE A 144 12.03 -0.70 -20.42
C ILE A 144 11.44 -1.57 -21.53
N ASP A 145 10.99 -2.75 -21.14
CA ASP A 145 10.13 -3.63 -21.93
C ASP A 145 8.71 -3.60 -21.37
N TYR A 146 7.77 -3.21 -22.23
CA TYR A 146 6.35 -3.19 -21.91
C TYR A 146 5.73 -4.53 -22.27
N GLU A 147 5.26 -5.26 -21.26
CA GLU A 147 4.49 -6.47 -21.49
C GLU A 147 3.02 -6.13 -21.78
N PRO A 148 2.32 -6.99 -22.55
CA PRO A 148 0.87 -6.91 -22.65
C PRO A 148 0.19 -6.93 -21.28
N ALA A 149 -0.98 -6.29 -21.18
CA ALA A 149 -1.77 -6.32 -19.95
C ALA A 149 -2.09 -7.76 -19.53
N ASN A 150 -1.76 -8.11 -18.28
CA ASN A 150 -1.96 -9.46 -17.76
C ASN A 150 -3.02 -9.48 -16.66
N GLN A 151 -4.28 -9.69 -17.06
CA GLN A 151 -5.42 -9.74 -16.13
C GLN A 151 -5.44 -11.02 -15.29
N ILE A 152 -4.92 -12.12 -15.82
CA ILE A 152 -4.80 -13.38 -15.08
C ILE A 152 -3.89 -13.19 -13.88
N LEU A 153 -2.77 -12.48 -14.06
CA LEU A 153 -1.78 -12.23 -13.02
C LEU A 153 -2.16 -11.06 -12.08
N LEU A 154 -2.72 -9.97 -12.62
CA LEU A 154 -2.89 -8.69 -11.88
C LEU A 154 -4.35 -8.26 -11.69
N TYR A 155 -5.30 -9.11 -12.09
CA TYR A 155 -6.74 -8.91 -11.92
C TYR A 155 -7.44 -10.25 -11.60
N PHE A 156 -6.73 -11.17 -10.93
CA PHE A 156 -7.18 -12.53 -10.64
C PHE A 156 -8.50 -12.61 -9.87
N HIS A 157 -8.94 -11.54 -9.22
CA HIS A 157 -10.25 -11.47 -8.54
C HIS A 157 -11.43 -11.49 -9.50
N ASP A 158 -11.21 -11.28 -10.80
CA ASP A 158 -12.22 -11.47 -11.85
C ASP A 158 -12.33 -12.95 -12.24
N ASN A 159 -12.80 -13.76 -11.28
CA ASN A 159 -13.01 -15.20 -11.48
C ASN A 159 -14.33 -15.67 -10.87
N ASN A 160 -14.95 -16.67 -11.49
CA ASN A 160 -16.28 -17.18 -11.12
C ASN A 160 -16.39 -17.66 -9.67
N LYS A 161 -15.32 -18.26 -9.12
CA LYS A 161 -15.31 -18.81 -7.75
C LYS A 161 -15.37 -17.68 -6.74
N TYR A 162 -14.50 -16.68 -6.87
CA TYR A 162 -14.50 -15.48 -6.04
C TYR A 162 -15.76 -14.64 -6.24
N GLU A 163 -16.23 -14.47 -7.48
CA GLU A 163 -17.47 -13.74 -7.75
C GLU A 163 -18.68 -14.41 -7.08
N THR A 164 -18.74 -15.74 -7.10
CA THR A 164 -19.78 -16.50 -6.38
C THR A 164 -19.70 -16.26 -4.88
N TYR A 165 -18.50 -16.28 -4.30
CA TYR A 165 -18.31 -15.92 -2.89
C TYR A 165 -18.82 -14.50 -2.60
N TYR A 166 -18.27 -13.52 -3.30
CA TYR A 166 -18.58 -12.10 -3.12
C TYR A 166 -20.08 -11.80 -3.30
N ARG A 167 -20.72 -12.37 -4.33
CA ARG A 167 -22.11 -12.06 -4.68
C ARG A 167 -23.15 -12.94 -4.00
N LYS A 168 -22.84 -14.18 -3.64
CA LYS A 168 -23.86 -15.18 -3.25
C LYS A 168 -23.61 -15.82 -1.89
N ASP A 169 -22.43 -15.69 -1.29
CA ASP A 169 -22.14 -16.30 -0.01
C ASP A 169 -23.01 -15.69 1.12
N ARG A 170 -23.88 -16.53 1.70
CA ARG A 170 -24.81 -16.10 2.75
C ARG A 170 -24.08 -15.75 4.05
N GLN A 171 -22.99 -16.46 4.36
CA GLN A 171 -22.22 -16.25 5.58
C GLN A 171 -21.52 -14.89 5.56
N LEU A 172 -20.86 -14.55 4.45
CA LEU A 172 -20.26 -13.24 4.18
C LEU A 172 -21.31 -12.13 4.33
N LYS A 173 -22.42 -12.25 3.59
CA LYS A 173 -23.49 -11.24 3.62
C LYS A 173 -24.08 -11.04 5.01
N ASN A 174 -24.32 -12.12 5.75
CA ASN A 174 -24.88 -12.06 7.10
C ASN A 174 -23.87 -11.43 8.07
N LYS A 175 -22.58 -11.77 7.98
CA LYS A 175 -21.52 -11.19 8.82
C LYS A 175 -21.33 -9.70 8.56
N ILE A 176 -21.22 -9.28 7.30
CA ILE A 176 -21.13 -7.86 6.94
C ILE A 176 -22.36 -7.12 7.44
N ARG A 177 -23.56 -7.66 7.20
CA ARG A 177 -24.81 -7.05 7.67
C ARG A 177 -24.88 -6.95 9.20
N SER A 178 -24.40 -7.94 9.95
CA SER A 178 -24.42 -7.89 11.42
C SER A 178 -23.49 -6.81 11.96
N ILE A 179 -22.36 -6.57 11.30
CA ILE A 179 -21.41 -5.50 11.67
C ILE A 179 -22.00 -4.13 11.32
N GLU A 180 -22.56 -3.98 10.11
CA GLU A 180 -23.10 -2.71 9.63
C GLU A 180 -24.38 -2.28 10.37
N MET A 181 -25.27 -3.21 10.70
CA MET A 181 -26.60 -2.91 11.24
C MET A 181 -26.69 -2.89 12.78
N GLN A 182 -25.55 -2.89 13.48
CA GLN A 182 -25.54 -2.81 14.95
C GLN A 182 -26.04 -1.45 15.47
N LEU A 183 -26.49 -1.42 16.72
CA LEU A 183 -27.08 -0.23 17.34
C LEU A 183 -26.13 0.98 17.26
N TYR A 184 -24.85 0.76 17.51
CA TYR A 184 -23.83 1.81 17.48
C TYR A 184 -23.67 2.43 16.08
N SER A 185 -23.69 1.62 15.01
CA SER A 185 -23.67 2.12 13.62
C SER A 185 -24.87 2.99 13.31
N LYS A 186 -26.06 2.58 13.74
CA LYS A 186 -27.28 3.37 13.54
C LYS A 186 -27.23 4.69 14.30
N GLN A 187 -26.71 4.67 15.53
CA GLN A 187 -26.56 5.88 16.33
C GLN A 187 -25.56 6.86 15.71
N MET A 188 -24.39 6.38 15.28
CA MET A 188 -23.40 7.22 14.57
C MET A 188 -23.97 7.78 13.26
N ALA A 189 -24.68 6.96 12.50
CA ALA A 189 -25.33 7.40 11.27
C ALA A 189 -26.37 8.50 11.54
N ARG A 190 -27.23 8.28 12.54
CA ARG A 190 -28.28 9.22 12.91
C ARG A 190 -27.72 10.53 13.42
N ASN A 191 -26.74 10.49 14.33
CA ASN A 191 -26.08 11.68 14.87
C ASN A 191 -25.48 12.55 13.76
N LEU A 192 -24.86 11.94 12.76
CA LEU A 192 -24.31 12.67 11.61
C LEU A 192 -25.42 13.24 10.73
N LEU A 193 -26.41 12.43 10.36
CA LEU A 193 -27.47 12.84 9.43
C LEU A 193 -28.39 13.92 10.02
N GLU A 194 -28.68 13.90 11.32
CA GLU A 194 -29.52 14.92 11.97
C GLU A 194 -28.82 16.29 12.05
N ARG A 195 -27.49 16.35 11.86
CA ARG A 195 -26.77 17.63 11.65
C ARG A 195 -26.91 18.17 10.24
N LEU A 196 -27.25 17.32 9.26
CA LEU A 196 -27.36 17.67 7.85
C LEU A 196 -28.80 17.82 7.37
N TYR A 197 -29.72 17.06 7.97
CA TYR A 197 -31.10 16.91 7.54
C TYR A 197 -32.05 16.98 8.74
N ASN A 198 -33.31 17.34 8.50
CA ASN A 198 -34.31 17.32 9.56
C ASN A 198 -34.62 15.89 10.04
N VAL A 199 -35.02 15.77 11.31
CA VAL A 199 -35.31 14.49 11.99
C VAL A 199 -36.31 13.64 11.21
N SER A 200 -37.37 14.25 10.67
CA SER A 200 -38.41 13.51 9.93
C SER A 200 -37.88 12.80 8.69
N PHE A 201 -36.88 13.37 8.01
CA PHE A 201 -36.23 12.75 6.86
C PHE A 201 -35.37 11.58 7.29
N VAL A 202 -34.59 11.74 8.36
CA VAL A 202 -33.75 10.68 8.93
C VAL A 202 -34.60 9.51 9.42
N ASP A 203 -35.76 9.76 10.04
CA ASP A 203 -36.72 8.72 10.45
C ASP A 203 -37.27 7.91 9.27
N ARG A 204 -37.57 8.57 8.14
CA ARG A 204 -38.04 7.85 6.93
C ARG A 204 -36.96 6.96 6.33
N LEU A 205 -35.69 7.40 6.35
CA LEU A 205 -34.55 6.58 5.94
C LEU A 205 -34.36 5.38 6.87
N ALA A 206 -34.39 5.60 8.19
CA ALA A 206 -34.13 4.55 9.17
C ALA A 206 -35.18 3.43 9.16
N ASN A 207 -36.43 3.79 8.93
CA ASN A 207 -37.53 2.84 8.83
C ASN A 207 -37.66 2.19 7.43
N ARG A 208 -36.72 2.47 6.51
CA ARG A 208 -36.67 1.92 5.14
C ARG A 208 -37.92 2.22 4.29
N TYR A 209 -38.70 3.23 4.66
CA TYR A 209 -39.91 3.60 3.93
C TYR A 209 -39.59 4.11 2.52
N ASN A 210 -38.46 4.81 2.35
CA ASN A 210 -38.04 5.39 1.07
C ASN A 210 -36.59 5.00 0.74
N THR A 211 -36.41 3.81 0.16
CA THR A 211 -35.12 3.50 -0.49
C THR A 211 -34.92 4.50 -1.62
N ILE A 212 -33.86 5.29 -1.55
CA ILE A 212 -33.51 6.21 -2.63
C ILE A 212 -32.82 5.38 -3.70
N ILE A 213 -33.35 5.39 -4.92
CA ILE A 213 -32.82 4.62 -6.04
C ILE A 213 -32.31 5.60 -7.07
N ASP A 214 -31.07 5.39 -7.50
CA ASP A 214 -30.53 6.01 -8.69
C ASP A 214 -30.58 4.97 -9.82
N SER A 215 -31.52 5.15 -10.74
CA SER A 215 -31.74 4.22 -11.85
C SER A 215 -30.62 4.25 -12.88
N GLU A 216 -29.93 5.39 -13.04
CA GLU A 216 -28.83 5.53 -14.00
C GLU A 216 -27.57 4.81 -13.50
N LEU A 217 -27.29 4.91 -12.20
CA LEU A 217 -26.16 4.23 -11.57
C LEU A 217 -26.48 2.78 -11.17
N GLY A 218 -27.76 2.39 -11.16
CA GLY A 218 -28.22 1.10 -10.65
C GLY A 218 -27.90 0.91 -9.17
N LYS A 219 -27.89 1.99 -8.39
CA LYS A 219 -27.53 2.01 -6.96
C LYS A 219 -28.71 2.44 -6.09
N SER A 220 -28.65 2.08 -4.81
CA SER A 220 -29.67 2.49 -3.85
C SER A 220 -29.09 2.76 -2.47
N ILE A 221 -29.68 3.76 -1.79
CA ILE A 221 -29.49 4.06 -0.37
C ILE A 221 -30.70 3.48 0.36
N LYS A 222 -30.49 2.41 1.14
CA LYS A 222 -31.59 1.65 1.72
C LYS A 222 -31.95 2.09 3.13
N ASN A 223 -31.02 2.74 3.83
CA ASN A 223 -31.15 3.12 5.23
C ASN A 223 -30.13 4.21 5.61
N GLU A 224 -30.19 4.68 6.85
CA GLU A 224 -29.34 5.71 7.43
C GLU A 224 -27.85 5.33 7.42
N VAL A 225 -27.51 4.07 7.69
CA VAL A 225 -26.12 3.61 7.67
C VAL A 225 -25.57 3.60 6.25
N ASP A 226 -26.34 3.13 5.27
CA ASP A 226 -25.95 3.16 3.86
C ASP A 226 -25.70 4.59 3.37
N ALA A 227 -26.54 5.55 3.80
CA ALA A 227 -26.39 6.96 3.46
C ALA A 227 -25.05 7.52 3.96
N VAL A 228 -24.74 7.30 5.25
CA VAL A 228 -23.49 7.80 5.82
C VAL A 228 -22.27 7.07 5.25
N ARG A 229 -22.36 5.78 4.93
CA ARG A 229 -21.27 5.08 4.24
C ARG A 229 -20.98 5.64 2.86
N MET A 230 -22.00 6.00 2.09
CA MET A 230 -21.80 6.67 0.79
C MET A 230 -21.12 8.03 0.98
N PHE A 231 -21.58 8.83 1.95
CA PHE A 231 -20.95 10.11 2.25
C PHE A 231 -19.51 9.97 2.77
N HIS A 232 -19.27 8.96 3.62
CA HIS A 232 -17.94 8.62 4.10
C HIS A 232 -17.03 8.18 2.95
N GLY A 233 -17.55 7.40 1.98
CA GLY A 233 -16.80 7.05 0.77
C GLY A 233 -16.37 8.27 -0.06
N LEU A 234 -17.20 9.31 -0.11
CA LEU A 234 -16.84 10.59 -0.73
C LEU A 234 -15.76 11.31 0.08
N TYR A 235 -15.91 11.38 1.41
CA TYR A 235 -14.89 11.91 2.32
C TYR A 235 -13.52 11.23 2.14
N LEU A 236 -13.49 9.89 2.12
CA LEU A 236 -12.30 9.09 1.84
C LEU A 236 -11.71 9.34 0.44
N THR A 237 -12.53 9.72 -0.53
CA THR A 237 -12.04 10.06 -1.87
C THR A 237 -11.44 11.46 -1.86
N GLY A 238 -12.07 12.41 -1.17
CA GLY A 238 -11.59 13.77 -1.00
C GLY A 238 -10.21 13.85 -0.33
N SER A 239 -9.92 12.95 0.62
CA SER A 239 -8.58 12.88 1.26
C SER A 239 -7.44 12.51 0.31
N ASN A 240 -7.76 11.98 -0.87
CA ASN A 240 -6.78 11.67 -1.92
C ASN A 240 -6.60 12.79 -2.94
N LEU A 241 -7.33 13.89 -2.77
CA LEU A 241 -7.35 15.08 -3.63
C LEU A 241 -6.86 16.31 -2.84
N ARG A 242 -5.76 16.13 -2.08
CA ARG A 242 -5.20 17.14 -1.18
C ARG A 242 -4.61 18.32 -1.93
N VAL A 243 -3.92 18.05 -3.04
CA VAL A 243 -3.31 19.08 -3.90
C VAL A 243 -4.41 19.97 -4.51
N GLU A 244 -5.56 19.37 -4.82
CA GLU A 244 -6.75 20.05 -5.30
C GLU A 244 -7.58 20.72 -4.18
N GLY A 245 -7.15 20.61 -2.92
CA GLY A 245 -7.77 21.26 -1.76
C GLY A 245 -9.09 20.63 -1.29
N VAL A 246 -9.49 19.49 -1.85
CA VAL A 246 -10.81 18.87 -1.64
C VAL A 246 -10.96 18.28 -0.23
N GLU A 247 -9.86 17.83 0.38
CA GLU A 247 -9.86 17.23 1.72
C GLU A 247 -10.57 18.11 2.77
N SER A 248 -10.19 19.39 2.83
CA SER A 248 -10.75 20.36 3.78
C SER A 248 -12.26 20.63 3.61
N LEU A 249 -12.82 20.33 2.43
CA LEU A 249 -14.23 20.60 2.13
C LEU A 249 -15.17 19.68 2.92
N LEU A 250 -14.73 18.44 3.18
CA LEU A 250 -15.57 17.38 3.74
C LEU A 250 -15.25 17.03 5.20
N GLU A 251 -14.02 17.28 5.66
CA GLU A 251 -13.58 17.01 7.04
C GLU A 251 -14.51 17.60 8.10
N LYS A 252 -14.96 18.84 7.91
CA LYS A 252 -15.81 19.56 8.87
C LYS A 252 -17.17 18.90 9.17
N TYR A 253 -17.61 17.92 8.37
CA TYR A 253 -18.91 17.26 8.56
C TYR A 253 -18.82 15.96 9.38
N PHE A 254 -17.62 15.42 9.56
CA PHE A 254 -17.39 14.21 10.35
C PHE A 254 -16.76 14.55 11.70
N LEU A 255 -17.32 14.01 12.77
CA LEU A 255 -16.59 13.92 14.03
C LEU A 255 -15.56 12.80 13.94
N SER A 256 -14.46 12.90 14.70
CA SER A 256 -13.37 11.91 14.65
C SER A 256 -13.86 10.49 14.95
N ASP A 257 -14.72 10.31 15.96
CA ASP A 257 -15.28 8.99 16.32
C ASP A 257 -16.22 8.43 15.24
N GLU A 258 -16.96 9.29 14.53
CA GLU A 258 -17.81 8.86 13.42
C GLU A 258 -16.95 8.42 12.23
N SER A 259 -15.95 9.23 11.85
CA SER A 259 -15.00 8.85 10.78
C SER A 259 -14.28 7.55 11.12
N ALA A 260 -13.79 7.41 12.36
CA ALA A 260 -13.15 6.18 12.83
C ALA A 260 -14.09 4.98 12.72
N TRP A 261 -15.36 5.13 13.11
CA TRP A 261 -16.34 4.08 13.04
C TRP A 261 -16.67 3.66 11.60
N PHE A 262 -16.91 4.61 10.70
CA PHE A 262 -17.21 4.30 9.30
C PHE A 262 -15.97 3.80 8.53
N ALA A 263 -14.75 4.19 8.93
CA ALA A 263 -13.52 3.56 8.48
C ALA A 263 -13.43 2.10 8.91
N TYR A 264 -13.78 1.78 10.17
CA TYR A 264 -13.88 0.40 10.64
C TYR A 264 -14.92 -0.41 9.85
N LEU A 265 -16.10 0.13 9.55
CA LEU A 265 -17.10 -0.58 8.74
C LEU A 265 -16.59 -0.89 7.32
N GLN A 266 -15.83 0.03 6.73
CA GLN A 266 -15.19 -0.19 5.43
C GLN A 266 -14.08 -1.26 5.53
N ASP A 267 -13.24 -1.18 6.55
CA ASP A 267 -12.19 -2.16 6.81
C ASP A 267 -12.76 -3.56 7.06
N ALA A 268 -13.82 -3.68 7.86
CA ALA A 268 -14.47 -4.96 8.10
C ALA A 268 -14.99 -5.59 6.81
N LYS A 269 -15.53 -4.77 5.91
CA LYS A 269 -15.96 -5.23 4.59
C LYS A 269 -14.78 -5.72 3.74
N ASP A 270 -13.72 -4.93 3.59
CA ASP A 270 -12.54 -5.33 2.83
C ASP A 270 -11.83 -6.56 3.45
N TYR A 271 -11.79 -6.65 4.78
CA TYR A 271 -11.24 -7.80 5.52
C TYR A 271 -11.96 -9.11 5.19
N TYR A 272 -13.30 -9.11 5.19
CA TYR A 272 -14.08 -10.31 4.89
C TYR A 272 -14.22 -10.58 3.39
N GLU A 273 -14.27 -9.55 2.54
CA GLU A 273 -14.45 -9.75 1.10
C GLU A 273 -13.14 -10.11 0.39
N LYS A 274 -12.00 -9.58 0.84
CA LYS A 274 -10.73 -9.62 0.11
C LYS A 274 -9.54 -10.08 0.96
N GLY A 275 -9.62 -9.86 2.27
CA GLY A 275 -8.55 -10.13 3.23
C GLY A 275 -8.56 -11.56 3.80
N PRO A 276 -7.98 -11.76 5.00
CA PRO A 276 -7.91 -13.06 5.67
C PRO A 276 -9.27 -13.69 5.99
N ALA A 277 -10.32 -12.87 6.09
CA ALA A 277 -11.71 -13.29 6.23
C ALA A 277 -11.94 -14.32 7.36
N PHE A 278 -12.65 -15.40 7.05
CA PHE A 278 -13.04 -16.43 8.00
C PHE A 278 -11.95 -17.49 8.18
N LEU A 279 -11.75 -17.95 9.41
CA LEU A 279 -10.84 -19.05 9.70
C LEU A 279 -11.17 -20.28 8.83
N ASN A 280 -10.12 -20.90 8.28
CA ASN A 280 -10.21 -22.06 7.37
C ASN A 280 -10.94 -21.78 6.04
N ARG A 281 -11.14 -20.52 5.65
CA ARG A 281 -11.67 -20.14 4.34
C ARG A 281 -10.67 -19.25 3.61
N THR A 282 -10.08 -19.79 2.56
CA THR A 282 -8.95 -19.19 1.86
C THR A 282 -9.32 -18.59 0.49
N ILE A 283 -10.58 -18.74 0.08
CA ILE A 283 -11.11 -18.28 -1.22
C ILE A 283 -10.81 -16.82 -1.56
N THR A 284 -10.70 -15.97 -0.54
CA THR A 284 -10.44 -14.53 -0.69
C THR A 284 -8.99 -14.24 -1.06
N TYR A 285 -8.05 -15.14 -0.81
CA TYR A 285 -6.62 -14.88 -1.04
C TYR A 285 -5.87 -15.99 -1.79
N ASP A 286 -6.37 -17.22 -1.87
CA ASP A 286 -5.77 -18.30 -2.69
C ASP A 286 -5.65 -17.92 -4.16
N MET A 287 -6.55 -17.07 -4.65
CA MET A 287 -6.49 -16.56 -6.02
C MET A 287 -5.20 -15.76 -6.32
N ALA A 288 -4.51 -15.27 -5.29
CA ALA A 288 -3.23 -14.58 -5.44
C ALA A 288 -2.03 -15.53 -5.60
N GLN A 289 -2.24 -16.85 -5.53
CA GLN A 289 -1.15 -17.84 -5.66
C GLN A 289 -0.42 -17.71 -6.99
N ILE A 290 -1.14 -17.43 -8.08
CA ILE A 290 -0.54 -17.22 -9.40
C ILE A 290 0.50 -16.08 -9.42
N LEU A 291 0.30 -15.05 -8.60
CA LEU A 291 1.24 -13.94 -8.45
C LEU A 291 2.41 -14.31 -7.55
N LEU A 292 2.17 -15.14 -6.53
CA LEU A 292 3.24 -15.68 -5.69
C LEU A 292 4.16 -16.60 -6.48
N ASP A 293 3.60 -17.46 -7.31
CA ASP A 293 4.34 -18.36 -8.20
C ASP A 293 5.20 -17.56 -9.19
N ASP A 294 4.66 -16.49 -9.78
CA ASP A 294 5.42 -15.57 -10.65
C ASP A 294 6.59 -14.88 -9.90
N PHE A 295 6.38 -14.47 -8.65
CA PHE A 295 7.44 -13.90 -7.81
C PHE A 295 8.58 -14.90 -7.55
N PHE A 296 8.26 -16.17 -7.29
CA PHE A 296 9.26 -17.21 -7.08
C PHE A 296 9.97 -17.62 -8.37
N LEU A 297 9.23 -17.69 -9.48
CA LEU A 297 9.79 -17.96 -10.81
C LEU A 297 10.87 -16.92 -11.15
N HIS A 298 10.55 -15.63 -10.99
CA HIS A 298 11.52 -14.58 -11.24
C HIS A 298 12.71 -14.62 -10.29
N SER A 299 12.47 -14.86 -9.01
CA SER A 299 13.55 -14.96 -8.01
C SER A 299 14.56 -16.05 -8.38
N THR A 300 14.11 -17.14 -9.00
CA THR A 300 14.97 -18.22 -9.48
C THR A 300 15.70 -17.83 -10.77
N GLN A 301 15.04 -17.10 -11.68
CA GLN A 301 15.68 -16.59 -12.91
C GLN A 301 16.81 -15.59 -12.61
N CYS A 302 16.73 -14.86 -11.51
CA CYS A 302 17.75 -13.91 -11.06
C CYS A 302 19.12 -14.51 -10.75
N SER A 303 19.24 -15.83 -10.60
CA SER A 303 20.53 -16.50 -10.41
C SER A 303 21.17 -17.00 -11.71
N GLN A 304 20.47 -16.86 -12.84
CA GLN A 304 20.96 -17.27 -14.16
C GLN A 304 21.99 -16.26 -14.69
N ILE A 305 22.98 -16.77 -15.44
CA ILE A 305 24.07 -15.96 -15.99
C ILE A 305 23.55 -14.97 -17.04
N ASP A 306 22.45 -15.31 -17.71
CA ASP A 306 21.78 -14.55 -18.77
C ASP A 306 20.51 -13.83 -18.28
N LEU A 307 20.52 -13.34 -17.04
CA LEU A 307 19.42 -12.61 -16.43
C LEU A 307 18.84 -11.55 -17.38
N LYS A 308 17.63 -11.78 -17.89
CA LYS A 308 17.00 -10.83 -18.82
C LYS A 308 16.51 -9.56 -18.13
N TYR A 309 15.94 -9.66 -16.94
CA TYR A 309 15.30 -8.53 -16.26
C TYR A 309 15.87 -8.33 -14.87
N PHE A 310 16.52 -7.20 -14.60
CA PHE A 310 16.99 -6.87 -13.25
C PHE A 310 15.90 -6.19 -12.41
N LEU A 311 14.84 -5.68 -13.06
CA LEU A 311 13.67 -5.11 -12.40
C LEU A 311 12.39 -5.61 -13.08
N ARG A 312 11.46 -6.18 -12.31
CA ARG A 312 10.08 -6.43 -12.74
C ARG A 312 9.09 -5.59 -11.93
N ALA A 313 8.33 -4.72 -12.58
CA ALA A 313 7.35 -3.85 -11.93
C ALA A 313 5.92 -4.14 -12.39
N HIS A 314 5.06 -4.51 -11.45
CA HIS A 314 3.66 -4.86 -11.67
C HIS A 314 2.73 -3.78 -11.09
N PHE A 315 1.79 -3.27 -11.89
CA PHE A 315 0.82 -2.24 -11.48
C PHE A 315 -0.61 -2.78 -11.46
N ALA A 316 -1.22 -2.74 -10.27
CA ALA A 316 -2.48 -3.43 -9.97
C ALA A 316 -3.39 -2.63 -9.01
N HIS A 317 -4.22 -3.33 -8.22
CA HIS A 317 -5.30 -2.75 -7.42
C HIS A 317 -5.21 -3.09 -5.94
N GLY A 318 -6.07 -2.47 -5.11
CA GLY A 318 -6.24 -2.92 -3.73
C GLY A 318 -6.76 -4.35 -3.66
N GLU A 319 -7.61 -4.73 -4.62
CA GLU A 319 -8.08 -6.10 -4.86
C GLU A 319 -6.95 -7.09 -5.25
N THR A 320 -5.74 -6.61 -5.52
CA THR A 320 -4.55 -7.45 -5.76
C THR A 320 -3.64 -7.45 -4.53
N ILE A 321 -3.38 -6.28 -3.93
CA ILE A 321 -2.52 -6.14 -2.75
C ILE A 321 -3.09 -6.86 -1.52
N ILE A 322 -4.38 -6.66 -1.20
CA ILE A 322 -5.00 -7.21 0.00
C ILE A 322 -4.93 -8.75 0.03
N PRO A 323 -5.37 -9.47 -1.02
CA PRO A 323 -5.28 -10.92 -1.05
C PRO A 323 -3.83 -11.42 -1.12
N PHE A 324 -2.94 -10.73 -1.84
CA PHE A 324 -1.52 -11.13 -1.88
C PHE A 324 -0.86 -10.98 -0.49
N ALA A 325 -1.13 -9.89 0.23
CA ALA A 325 -0.67 -9.70 1.61
C ALA A 325 -1.26 -10.73 2.58
N ALA A 326 -2.52 -11.11 2.41
CA ALA A 326 -3.17 -12.16 3.20
C ALA A 326 -2.56 -13.55 2.92
N LEU A 327 -2.26 -13.88 1.66
CA LEU A 327 -1.59 -15.12 1.27
C LEU A 327 -0.18 -15.22 1.87
N LEU A 328 0.56 -14.10 1.87
CA LEU A 328 1.88 -13.99 2.49
C LEU A 328 1.86 -14.08 4.03
N GLN A 329 0.69 -13.94 4.67
CA GLN A 329 0.48 -14.05 6.11
C GLN A 329 1.45 -13.20 6.95
N ILE A 330 1.63 -11.94 6.54
CA ILE A 330 2.57 -11.01 7.16
C ILE A 330 2.11 -10.66 8.60
N PRO A 331 2.83 -11.07 9.66
CA PRO A 331 2.29 -11.10 11.04
C PRO A 331 1.91 -9.74 11.63
N ILE A 332 2.59 -8.67 11.22
CA ILE A 332 2.32 -7.31 11.72
C ILE A 332 1.12 -6.64 11.02
N LEU A 333 0.75 -7.14 9.83
CA LEU A 333 -0.33 -6.56 9.03
C LEU A 333 -1.70 -7.18 9.33
N SER A 334 -1.72 -8.38 9.90
CA SER A 334 -2.95 -9.05 10.28
C SER A 334 -2.69 -10.12 11.33
N ASP A 335 -3.65 -10.28 12.24
CA ASP A 335 -3.75 -11.53 13.00
C ASP A 335 -4.35 -12.64 12.13
N LYS A 336 -4.45 -13.85 12.68
CA LYS A 336 -5.09 -14.99 12.01
C LYS A 336 -6.53 -14.65 11.61
N SER A 337 -7.00 -15.29 10.54
CA SER A 337 -8.39 -15.24 10.08
C SER A 337 -9.38 -15.46 11.23
N THR A 338 -10.53 -14.79 11.17
CA THR A 338 -11.46 -14.72 12.29
C THR A 338 -12.38 -15.95 12.32
N PRO A 339 -12.53 -16.66 13.46
CA PRO A 339 -13.51 -17.73 13.59
C PRO A 339 -14.93 -17.28 13.22
N PHE A 340 -15.75 -18.20 12.71
CA PHE A 340 -17.09 -17.86 12.19
C PHE A 340 -18.00 -17.17 13.24
N ASN A 341 -17.94 -17.66 14.48
CA ASN A 341 -18.74 -17.14 15.60
C ASN A 341 -18.20 -15.82 16.15
N ASP A 342 -16.94 -15.49 15.86
CA ASP A 342 -16.32 -14.24 16.26
C ASP A 342 -16.54 -13.16 15.19
N THR A 343 -16.26 -11.92 15.56
CA THR A 343 -16.38 -10.77 14.66
C THR A 343 -15.06 -10.03 14.63
N TYR A 344 -14.58 -9.75 13.42
CA TYR A 344 -13.41 -8.89 13.23
C TYR A 344 -13.72 -7.51 13.82
N THR A 345 -12.84 -7.03 14.70
CA THR A 345 -12.85 -5.70 15.29
C THR A 345 -11.44 -5.15 15.32
N TYR A 346 -11.32 -3.84 15.45
CA TYR A 346 -10.02 -3.22 15.67
C TYR A 346 -9.33 -3.67 16.98
N ASN A 347 -10.08 -4.12 17.98
CA ASN A 347 -9.53 -4.53 19.28
C ASN A 347 -8.98 -5.96 19.28
N ASN A 348 -9.49 -6.83 18.42
CA ASN A 348 -9.12 -8.25 18.39
C ASN A 348 -8.35 -8.67 17.14
N ASN A 349 -8.11 -7.73 16.20
CA ASN A 349 -7.33 -8.00 15.02
C ASN A 349 -6.57 -6.74 14.57
N ARG A 350 -5.29 -6.89 14.21
CA ARG A 350 -4.39 -5.83 13.73
C ARG A 350 -4.71 -5.32 12.32
N TRP A 351 -5.46 -6.06 11.52
CA TRP A 351 -5.71 -5.70 10.12
C TRP A 351 -6.35 -4.32 10.01
N ARG A 352 -5.75 -3.44 9.20
CA ARG A 352 -6.29 -2.11 8.86
C ARG A 352 -6.09 -1.84 7.39
N GLY A 353 -7.10 -1.29 6.72
CA GLY A 353 -6.99 -0.91 5.32
C GLY A 353 -5.88 0.11 5.07
N GLU A 354 -5.64 1.01 6.02
CA GLU A 354 -4.59 2.05 5.93
C GLU A 354 -3.16 1.50 5.99
N LEU A 355 -2.97 0.33 6.61
CA LEU A 355 -1.67 -0.33 6.73
C LEU A 355 -1.46 -1.34 5.59
N VAL A 356 -2.50 -2.13 5.28
CA VAL A 356 -2.44 -3.21 4.28
C VAL A 356 -2.57 -2.67 2.86
N SER A 357 -3.47 -1.74 2.61
CA SER A 357 -3.64 -1.22 1.25
C SER A 357 -3.94 0.26 1.26
N PRO A 358 -3.00 1.12 1.71
CA PRO A 358 -3.04 2.54 1.39
C PRO A 358 -2.97 2.75 -0.13
N MET A 359 -3.24 3.96 -0.60
CA MET A 359 -2.99 4.29 -2.01
C MET A 359 -1.50 4.11 -2.30
N ALA A 360 -1.15 3.68 -3.51
CA ALA A 360 0.23 3.33 -3.88
C ALA A 360 0.90 2.22 -3.03
N ALA A 361 0.12 1.45 -2.26
CA ALA A 361 0.64 0.33 -1.49
C ALA A 361 1.49 -0.59 -2.36
N ASN A 362 2.64 -1.01 -1.85
CA ASN A 362 3.59 -1.80 -2.63
C ASN A 362 4.21 -2.92 -1.80
N ILE A 363 4.55 -4.01 -2.49
CA ILE A 363 5.25 -5.16 -1.96
C ILE A 363 6.44 -5.40 -2.88
N GLN A 364 7.64 -5.29 -2.32
CA GLN A 364 8.89 -5.42 -3.06
C GLN A 364 9.69 -6.59 -2.50
N TRP A 365 10.22 -7.43 -3.38
CA TRP A 365 11.26 -8.40 -3.04
C TRP A 365 12.57 -7.96 -3.67
N GLU A 366 13.61 -7.90 -2.86
CA GLU A 366 14.98 -7.69 -3.28
C GLU A 366 15.72 -9.02 -3.22
N ILE A 367 16.37 -9.38 -4.32
CA ILE A 367 17.02 -10.67 -4.51
C ILE A 367 18.52 -10.47 -4.45
N TYR A 368 19.19 -11.30 -3.66
CA TYR A 368 20.63 -11.26 -3.45
C TYR A 368 21.27 -12.60 -3.76
N GLN A 369 22.47 -12.59 -4.33
CA GLN A 369 23.22 -13.79 -4.68
C GLN A 369 24.63 -13.77 -4.07
N HIS A 370 25.14 -14.94 -3.68
CA HIS A 370 26.48 -15.08 -3.11
C HIS A 370 27.59 -15.11 -4.19
N TYR A 371 28.69 -14.39 -3.98
CA TYR A 371 29.79 -14.19 -4.94
C TYR A 371 30.65 -15.44 -5.21
N ASN A 372 30.80 -16.38 -4.26
CA ASN A 372 31.56 -17.62 -4.49
C ASN A 372 30.70 -18.70 -5.15
N TYR A 373 30.76 -18.77 -6.47
CA TYR A 373 30.21 -19.83 -7.32
C TYR A 373 30.91 -21.18 -7.08
N GLY A 374 30.16 -22.23 -6.73
CA GLY A 374 30.71 -23.60 -6.66
C GLY A 374 29.97 -24.59 -5.75
N LYS A 375 29.15 -24.11 -4.82
CA LYS A 375 28.13 -24.90 -4.11
C LYS A 375 26.80 -24.21 -4.34
N HIS A 376 25.72 -24.97 -4.60
CA HIS A 376 24.37 -24.52 -4.95
C HIS A 376 24.15 -23.01 -4.81
N GLN A 377 23.93 -22.30 -5.92
CA GLN A 377 23.74 -20.85 -5.96
C GLN A 377 22.77 -20.43 -4.84
N GLN A 378 23.31 -19.82 -3.79
CA GLN A 378 22.50 -19.43 -2.65
C GLN A 378 21.86 -18.07 -2.95
N ILE A 379 20.52 -18.05 -2.95
CA ILE A 379 19.72 -16.85 -3.15
C ILE A 379 19.12 -16.44 -1.80
N LEU A 380 19.27 -15.17 -1.46
CA LEU A 380 18.55 -14.55 -0.35
C LEU A 380 17.50 -13.57 -0.88
N ILE A 381 16.38 -13.51 -0.19
CA ILE A 381 15.30 -12.58 -0.50
C ILE A 381 15.02 -11.74 0.75
N ARG A 382 14.87 -10.43 0.55
CA ARG A 382 14.33 -9.47 1.52
C ARG A 382 13.03 -8.88 1.02
N MET A 383 12.02 -8.85 1.87
CA MET A 383 10.72 -8.23 1.56
C MET A 383 10.63 -6.83 2.18
N LEU A 384 10.14 -5.89 1.38
CA LEU A 384 9.68 -4.59 1.82
C LEU A 384 8.18 -4.48 1.57
N TYR A 385 7.48 -3.86 2.50
CA TYR A 385 6.05 -3.59 2.42
C TYR A 385 5.83 -2.12 2.67
N ASN A 386 5.28 -1.42 1.68
CA ASN A 386 5.23 0.04 1.66
C ASN A 386 6.61 0.65 1.98
N GLU A 387 7.65 0.13 1.32
CA GLU A 387 9.07 0.51 1.49
C GLU A 387 9.70 0.26 2.88
N TYR A 388 9.00 -0.42 3.80
CA TYR A 388 9.59 -0.84 5.09
C TYR A 388 9.97 -2.31 5.08
N PRO A 389 11.18 -2.68 5.54
CA PRO A 389 11.58 -4.08 5.63
C PRO A 389 10.67 -4.79 6.62
N ILE A 390 10.18 -5.95 6.22
CA ILE A 390 9.19 -6.70 6.98
C ILE A 390 9.55 -8.18 6.95
N PRO A 391 9.37 -8.93 8.05
CA PRO A 391 9.59 -10.36 8.00
C PRO A 391 8.51 -11.02 7.13
N PHE A 392 8.87 -12.15 6.52
CA PHE A 392 7.89 -13.10 6.02
C PHE A 392 7.09 -13.72 7.18
N LYS A 393 6.08 -14.54 6.86
CA LYS A 393 5.30 -15.24 7.89
C LYS A 393 6.15 -16.01 8.88
N SER A 394 5.65 -16.16 10.11
CA SER A 394 6.39 -16.67 11.26
C SER A 394 6.97 -18.08 11.10
N GLU A 395 6.41 -18.87 10.18
CA GLU A 395 6.86 -20.22 9.84
C GLU A 395 8.15 -20.24 9.01
N CYS A 396 8.51 -19.09 8.41
CA CYS A 396 9.74 -18.91 7.65
C CYS A 396 10.91 -18.56 8.58
N LYS A 397 12.03 -19.27 8.42
CA LYS A 397 13.26 -19.10 9.20
C LYS A 397 14.17 -18.09 8.50
N GLN A 398 14.58 -17.06 9.24
CA GLN A 398 15.58 -16.11 8.75
C GLN A 398 16.94 -16.80 8.55
N TYR A 399 17.69 -16.35 7.55
CA TYR A 399 19.02 -16.86 7.21
C TYR A 399 20.02 -16.70 8.36
N ASN A 400 19.98 -15.56 9.06
CA ASN A 400 20.74 -15.33 10.29
C ASN A 400 19.79 -14.85 11.40
N ARG A 401 20.00 -15.32 12.63
CA ARG A 401 19.08 -15.08 13.77
C ARG A 401 19.12 -13.64 14.31
N ILE A 402 20.09 -12.84 13.90
CA ILE A 402 20.26 -11.46 14.39
C ILE A 402 19.78 -10.49 13.32
N ASN A 403 18.52 -10.08 13.48
CA ASN A 403 17.96 -8.83 12.96
C ASN A 403 18.20 -8.56 11.47
N ASN A 404 18.10 -9.58 10.63
CA ASN A 404 18.25 -9.40 9.19
C ASN A 404 17.05 -10.01 8.45
N PHE A 405 16.37 -9.21 7.65
CA PHE A 405 15.13 -9.56 6.96
C PHE A 405 15.38 -10.45 5.74
N PHE A 406 16.38 -11.34 5.82
CA PHE A 406 16.86 -12.16 4.71
C PHE A 406 16.48 -13.63 4.93
N TYR A 407 15.97 -14.24 3.87
CA TYR A 407 15.50 -15.62 3.86
C TYR A 407 16.06 -16.33 2.64
N THR A 408 16.45 -17.59 2.76
CA THR A 408 16.84 -18.36 1.57
C THR A 408 15.63 -18.65 0.71
N ILE A 409 15.82 -18.72 -0.61
CA ILE A 409 14.72 -19.08 -1.51
C ILE A 409 14.12 -20.45 -1.17
N ASP A 410 14.94 -21.44 -0.80
CA ASP A 410 14.48 -22.78 -0.41
C ASP A 410 13.60 -22.75 0.85
N GLU A 411 13.98 -21.92 1.83
CA GLU A 411 13.21 -21.74 3.04
C GLU A 411 11.88 -21.04 2.77
N LEU A 412 11.88 -20.05 1.87
CA LEU A 412 10.66 -19.38 1.44
C LEU A 412 9.75 -20.31 0.64
N LYS A 413 10.29 -21.13 -0.27
CA LYS A 413 9.53 -22.16 -0.99
C LYS A 413 8.91 -23.15 -0.01
N ARG A 414 9.70 -23.65 0.95
CA ARG A 414 9.23 -24.56 2.00
C ARG A 414 8.13 -23.95 2.85
N CYS A 415 8.31 -22.74 3.39
CA CYS A 415 7.32 -22.14 4.28
C CYS A 415 6.07 -21.68 3.52
N CYS A 416 6.20 -21.20 2.28
CA CYS A 416 5.08 -20.79 1.42
C CYS A 416 4.41 -21.94 0.65
N ASN A 417 4.85 -23.18 0.83
CA ASN A 417 4.33 -24.37 0.14
C ASN A 417 4.39 -24.25 -1.40
N ILE A 418 5.48 -23.69 -1.92
CA ILE A 418 5.73 -23.64 -3.36
C ILE A 418 6.21 -25.01 -3.81
N ILE A 419 5.56 -25.55 -4.85
CA ILE A 419 5.95 -26.79 -5.50
C ILE A 419 6.88 -26.40 -6.65
N ASP A 420 8.08 -26.96 -6.68
CA ASP A 420 8.94 -26.85 -7.86
C ASP A 420 8.39 -27.81 -8.93
N ASP A 421 8.02 -27.28 -10.09
CA ASP A 421 7.60 -28.07 -11.26
C ASP A 421 8.77 -28.83 -11.90
#